data_AF-A0A956QKT9-F1
#
_entry.id   AF-A0A956QKT9-F1
#
_cell.length_a   1.000
_cell.length_b   1.000
_cell.length_c   1.000
_cell.angle_alpha   90.00
_cell.angle_beta   90.00
_cell.angle_gamma   90.00
#
_symmetry.space_group_name_H-M   'P 1'
#
loop_
_entity.id
_entity.type
_entity.pdbx_description
1 polymer ?
#
loop_
_entity_poly.entity_id
_entity_poly.type
_entity_poly.pdbx_seq_one_letter_code
_entity_poly.pdbx_strand_id
1 'polypeptide(L)'
;TGAITGNRKVTKRSRTFTFTSPDPGVSFQCRVDATKRRYKVRKKIRKQAVAWQPCASPYLVKVGKLKLGRHNLQVRAVFNGVADPTPTVKVIRYKRK
;
A
#
# COMPACT_ATOMS: atom_id res chain seq x y z
N THR A 1 -12.64 1.26 -5.73
CA THR A 1 -11.61 0.57 -6.56
C THR A 1 -11.83 -0.93 -6.58
N GLY A 2 -11.34 -1.64 -7.62
CA GLY A 2 -11.43 -3.10 -7.72
C GLY A 2 -10.47 -3.85 -6.78
N ALA A 3 -10.53 -5.19 -6.84
CA ALA A 3 -9.69 -6.07 -6.02
C ALA A 3 -8.20 -5.99 -6.42
N ILE A 4 -7.32 -6.04 -5.42
CA ILE A 4 -5.87 -6.10 -5.65
C ILE A 4 -5.44 -7.56 -5.86
N THR A 5 -4.92 -7.84 -7.05
CA THR A 5 -4.39 -9.13 -7.49
C THR A 5 -2.86 -9.19 -7.37
N GLY A 6 -2.32 -10.38 -7.12
CA GLY A 6 -0.90 -10.62 -6.90
C GLY A 6 -0.61 -11.46 -5.64
N ASN A 7 0.57 -12.09 -5.62
CA ASN A 7 0.95 -12.95 -4.50
C ASN A 7 1.17 -12.13 -3.21
N ARG A 8 0.46 -12.51 -2.15
CA ARG A 8 0.57 -11.92 -0.82
C ARG A 8 1.95 -12.12 -0.18
N LYS A 9 2.64 -13.23 -0.48
CA LYS A 9 3.99 -13.48 0.04
C LYS A 9 4.99 -12.70 -0.82
N VAL A 10 5.74 -11.81 -0.19
CA VAL A 10 6.85 -11.09 -0.80
C VAL A 10 8.13 -11.61 -0.20
N THR A 11 8.92 -12.35 -1.00
CA THR A 11 10.20 -12.95 -0.58
C THR A 11 11.39 -12.41 -1.37
N LYS A 12 11.14 -11.78 -2.52
CA LYS A 12 12.13 -11.11 -3.37
C LYS A 12 12.19 -9.60 -3.05
N ARG A 13 13.21 -8.89 -3.56
CA ARG A 13 13.39 -7.42 -3.36
C ARG A 13 12.19 -6.57 -3.82
N SER A 14 11.34 -7.12 -4.68
CA SER A 14 10.11 -6.48 -5.14
C SER A 14 9.02 -7.49 -5.50
N ARG A 15 7.77 -7.03 -5.53
CA ARG A 15 6.62 -7.80 -6.06
C ARG A 15 5.60 -6.88 -6.72
N THR A 16 5.10 -7.32 -7.85
CA THR A 16 4.06 -6.63 -8.62
C THR A 16 2.67 -6.97 -8.10
N PHE A 17 1.82 -5.95 -7.98
CA PHE A 17 0.40 -6.03 -7.68
C PHE A 17 -0.38 -5.32 -8.78
N THR A 18 -1.50 -5.90 -9.18
CA THR A 18 -2.40 -5.33 -10.18
C THR A 18 -3.72 -4.99 -9.53
N PHE A 19 -4.36 -3.94 -10.03
CA PHE A 19 -5.68 -3.49 -9.62
C PHE A 19 -6.32 -2.74 -10.79
N THR A 20 -7.64 -2.69 -10.80
CA THR A 20 -8.45 -2.03 -11.83
C THR A 20 -9.54 -1.18 -11.16
N SER A 21 -10.09 -0.21 -11.88
CA SER A 21 -11.35 0.45 -11.53
C SER A 21 -12.31 0.28 -12.71
N PRO A 22 -13.62 0.09 -12.45
CA PRO A 22 -14.62 0.10 -13.52
C PRO A 22 -14.78 1.51 -14.13
N ASP A 23 -14.48 2.56 -13.36
CA ASP A 23 -14.65 3.94 -13.78
C ASP A 23 -13.50 4.41 -14.70
N PRO A 24 -13.79 4.91 -15.91
CA PRO A 24 -12.78 5.45 -16.80
C PRO A 24 -12.24 6.79 -16.28
N GLY A 25 -10.96 7.08 -16.55
CA GLY A 25 -10.35 8.38 -16.21
C GLY A 25 -9.97 8.54 -14.73
N VAL A 26 -10.08 7.51 -13.90
CA VAL A 26 -9.60 7.58 -12.52
C VAL A 26 -8.08 7.47 -12.44
N SER A 27 -7.48 8.26 -11.56
CA SER A 27 -6.10 8.06 -11.12
C SER A 27 -6.08 7.21 -9.86
N PHE A 28 -4.95 6.57 -9.55
CA PHE A 28 -4.82 5.76 -8.34
C PHE A 28 -3.82 6.35 -7.37
N GLN A 29 -4.12 6.17 -6.09
CA GLN A 29 -3.20 6.46 -5.00
C GLN A 29 -2.99 5.22 -4.15
N CYS A 30 -1.72 4.98 -3.83
CA CYS A 30 -1.28 3.83 -3.07
C CYS A 30 -0.56 4.29 -1.80
N ARG A 31 -0.69 3.48 -0.75
CA ARG A 31 0.22 3.53 0.40
C ARG A 31 0.42 2.14 0.98
N VAL A 32 1.60 1.92 1.56
CA VAL A 32 1.90 0.70 2.30
C VAL A 32 2.02 1.05 3.76
N ASP A 33 1.14 0.43 4.55
CA ASP A 33 0.82 0.75 5.94
C ASP A 33 0.33 2.19 6.11
N ALA A 34 -0.92 2.35 6.55
CA ALA A 34 -1.46 3.67 6.85
C ALA A 34 -0.68 4.40 7.95
N THR A 35 0.04 3.66 8.81
CA THR A 35 0.88 4.22 9.86
C THR A 35 2.21 3.51 9.98
N LYS A 36 3.29 4.25 10.20
CA LYS A 36 4.62 3.71 10.53
C LYS A 36 5.01 4.07 11.96
N ARG A 37 5.84 3.23 12.58
CA ARG A 37 6.46 3.53 13.88
C ARG A 37 7.69 4.42 13.63
N ARG A 38 7.61 5.69 14.02
CA ARG A 38 8.66 6.69 13.74
C ARG A 38 9.73 6.78 14.83
N TYR A 39 9.34 6.72 16.11
CA TYR A 39 10.28 6.85 17.24
C TYR A 39 9.67 6.32 18.56
N LYS A 40 10.52 5.83 19.47
CA LYS A 40 10.14 5.36 20.82
C LYS A 40 10.60 6.42 21.82
N VAL A 41 9.70 7.31 22.26
CA VAL A 41 9.98 8.30 23.32
C VAL A 41 9.47 7.74 24.63
N ARG A 42 10.32 7.66 25.67
CA ARG A 42 9.89 7.22 27.02
C ARG A 42 9.02 5.95 27.00
N LYS A 43 9.48 4.92 26.27
CA LYS A 43 8.78 3.64 26.04
C LYS A 43 7.44 3.72 25.27
N LYS A 44 6.89 4.89 24.94
CA LYS A 44 5.69 5.05 24.09
C LYS A 44 6.04 5.10 22.60
N ILE A 45 5.29 4.35 21.79
CA ILE A 45 5.45 4.31 20.34
C ILE A 45 4.57 5.39 19.70
N ARG A 46 5.19 6.34 18.99
CA ARG A 46 4.44 7.28 18.14
C ARG A 46 4.17 6.63 16.77
N LYS A 47 2.89 6.58 16.40
CA LYS A 47 2.43 6.23 15.05
C LYS A 47 2.44 7.49 14.20
N GLN A 48 3.07 7.42 13.03
CA GLN A 48 3.02 8.48 12.04
C GLN A 48 2.17 8.02 10.87
N ALA A 49 1.20 8.83 10.45
CA ALA A 49 0.43 8.59 9.24
C ALA A 49 1.35 8.59 8.00
N VAL A 50 1.12 7.63 7.11
CA VAL A 50 1.82 7.58 5.81
C VAL A 50 0.94 8.26 4.77
N ALA A 51 1.52 9.26 4.11
CA ALA A 51 0.86 9.97 3.03
C ALA A 51 0.51 9.03 1.87
N TRP A 52 -0.62 9.29 1.23
CA TRP A 52 -0.96 8.68 -0.05
C TRP A 52 0.03 9.16 -1.11
N GLN A 53 0.38 8.28 -2.05
CA GLN A 53 1.27 8.60 -3.15
C GLN A 53 0.61 8.19 -4.46
N PRO A 54 0.81 8.94 -5.55
CA PRO A 54 0.33 8.52 -6.86
C PRO A 54 0.96 7.17 -7.23
N CYS A 55 0.15 6.29 -7.83
CA CYS A 55 0.61 5.00 -8.32
C CYS A 55 -0.15 4.58 -9.58
N ALA A 56 0.46 3.69 -10.36
CA ALA A 56 -0.14 3.08 -11.53
C ALA A 56 -0.25 1.57 -11.33
N SER A 57 -1.21 0.96 -12.02
CA SER A 57 -1.30 -0.49 -12.20
C SER A 57 -0.56 -0.86 -13.49
N PRO A 58 0.37 -1.83 -13.48
CA PRO A 58 0.83 -2.63 -12.35
C PRO A 58 1.71 -1.85 -11.35
N TYR A 59 1.47 -2.04 -10.05
CA TYR A 59 2.24 -1.41 -8.97
C TYR A 59 3.33 -2.32 -8.42
N LEU A 60 4.58 -1.86 -8.45
CA LEU A 60 5.73 -2.59 -7.92
C LEU A 60 6.01 -2.20 -6.46
N VAL A 61 5.70 -3.09 -5.52
CA VAL A 61 6.07 -2.93 -4.11
C VAL A 61 7.52 -3.35 -3.90
N LYS A 62 8.39 -2.40 -3.53
CA LYS A 62 9.79 -2.65 -3.18
C LYS A 62 9.95 -2.89 -1.67
N VAL A 63 10.54 -4.02 -1.26
CA VAL A 63 10.66 -4.40 0.17
C VAL A 63 11.84 -3.77 0.90
N GLY A 64 12.78 -3.12 0.20
CA GLY A 64 13.94 -2.48 0.85
C GLY A 64 13.57 -1.44 1.92
N LYS A 65 12.34 -0.91 1.89
CA LYS A 65 11.81 0.04 2.88
C LYS A 65 10.77 -0.58 3.83
N LEU A 66 10.52 -1.89 3.72
CA LEU A 66 9.52 -2.62 4.49
C LEU A 66 10.21 -3.43 5.60
N LYS A 67 9.64 -3.38 6.80
CA LYS A 67 10.10 -4.20 7.92
C LYS A 67 9.68 -5.65 7.70
N LEU A 68 10.31 -6.62 8.33
CA LEU A 68 9.80 -8.00 8.25
C LEU A 68 8.43 -8.10 8.91
N GLY A 69 7.51 -8.82 8.26
CA GLY A 69 6.18 -9.07 8.82
C GLY A 69 5.03 -8.77 7.86
N ARG A 70 3.87 -8.46 8.46
CA ARG A 70 2.63 -8.17 7.75
C ARG A 70 2.53 -6.66 7.48
N HIS A 71 2.12 -6.32 6.27
CA HIS A 71 1.83 -4.97 5.85
C HIS A 71 0.50 -4.90 5.12
N ASN A 72 -0.10 -3.71 5.10
CA ASN A 72 -1.34 -3.45 4.38
C ASN A 72 -1.05 -2.54 3.20
N LEU A 73 -1.11 -3.07 1.98
CA LEU A 73 -1.16 -2.28 0.76
C LEU A 73 -2.58 -1.76 0.61
N GLN A 74 -2.74 -0.44 0.54
CA GLN A 74 -4.02 0.21 0.32
C GLN A 74 -3.99 0.92 -1.02
N VAL A 75 -5.06 0.78 -1.80
CA VAL A 75 -5.22 1.42 -3.11
C VAL A 75 -6.59 2.08 -3.15
N ARG A 76 -6.60 3.38 -3.45
CA ARG A 76 -7.82 4.16 -3.66
C ARG A 76 -7.80 4.81 -5.04
N ALA A 77 -8.98 4.96 -5.63
CA ALA A 77 -9.17 5.73 -6.85
C ALA A 77 -9.32 7.21 -6.47
N VAL A 78 -8.95 8.07 -7.40
CA VAL A 78 -9.18 9.50 -7.32
C VAL A 78 -9.75 9.94 -8.65
N PHE A 79 -10.97 10.46 -8.62
CA PHE A 79 -11.71 10.95 -9.78
C PHE A 79 -11.92 12.45 -9.61
N ASN A 80 -11.43 13.26 -10.55
CA ASN A 80 -11.53 14.73 -10.50
C ASN A 80 -11.13 15.34 -9.14
N GLY A 81 -10.06 14.82 -8.53
CA GLY A 81 -9.58 15.26 -7.21
C GLY A 81 -10.31 14.67 -6.00
N VAL A 82 -11.45 13.99 -6.21
CA VAL A 82 -12.21 13.33 -5.16
C VAL A 82 -11.68 11.92 -4.95
N ALA A 83 -11.16 11.65 -3.75
CA ALA A 83 -10.63 10.34 -3.39
C ALA A 83 -11.74 9.39 -2.92
N ASP A 84 -11.68 8.14 -3.37
CA ASP A 84 -12.55 7.05 -2.93
C ASP A 84 -12.46 6.89 -1.40
N PRO A 85 -13.58 7.02 -0.65
CA PRO A 85 -13.61 6.89 0.80
C PRO A 85 -13.37 5.45 1.26
N THR A 86 -13.53 4.47 0.37
CA THR A 86 -13.41 3.03 0.62
C THR A 86 -12.19 2.43 -0.08
N PRO A 87 -10.97 2.63 0.45
CA PRO A 87 -9.77 2.08 -0.17
C PRO A 87 -9.77 0.55 -0.13
N THR A 88 -9.43 -0.10 -1.26
CA THR A 88 -9.16 -1.53 -1.28
C THR A 88 -7.90 -1.84 -0.50
N VAL A 89 -7.96 -2.84 0.39
CA VAL A 89 -6.83 -3.27 1.22
C VAL A 89 -6.38 -4.68 0.86
N LYS A 90 -5.08 -4.85 0.60
CA LYS A 90 -4.43 -6.15 0.45
C LYS A 90 -3.37 -6.33 1.52
N VAL A 91 -3.51 -7.39 2.31
CA VAL A 91 -2.45 -7.77 3.23
C VAL A 91 -1.30 -8.40 2.44
N ILE A 92 -0.09 -7.89 2.60
CA ILE A 92 1.15 -8.44 2.07
C ILE A 92 2.02 -8.92 3.23
N ARG A 93 2.82 -9.97 3.02
CA ARG A 93 3.72 -10.50 4.04
C ARG A 93 5.13 -10.51 3.49
N TYR A 94 5.97 -9.61 4.00
CA TYR A 94 7.39 -9.61 3.69
C TYR A 94 8.12 -10.59 4.62
N LYS A 95 8.83 -11.55 4.01
CA LYS A 95 9.74 -12.47 4.69
C LYS A 95 11.08 -12.48 3.95
N ARG A 96 12.18 -12.62 4.68
CA ARG A 96 13.46 -13.01 4.06
C ARG A 96 13.29 -14.44 3.52
N LYS A 97 13.78 -14.66 2.31
CA LYS A 97 13.90 -16.00 1.75
C LYS A 97 14.99 -16.75 2.51
#